data_AF-A0A450SLK7-F1
#
_entry.id   AF-A0A450SLK7-F1
#
_cell.length_a   1.000
_cell.length_b   1.000
_cell.length_c   1.000
_cell.angle_alpha   90.00
_cell.angle_beta   90.00
_cell.angle_gamma   90.00
#
_symmetry.space_group_name_H-M   'P 1'
#
loop_
_entity.id
_entity.type
_entity.pdbx_description
1 polymer ?
#
loop_
_entity_poly.entity_id
_entity_poly.type
_entity_poly.pdbx_seq_one_letter_code
_entity_poly.pdbx_strand_id
1 'polypeptide(L)'
;MEGNEGNHALDVWLEAVSLADATARRPPDNRQTALCLAGFGVACRELFQNYNTRLFVEACGAASDLGLRLPYLDTKAKRFLSEHQAAARAEGIEEFTPANALKCIQEAAIAAHDQREADLQDWVPSAKDLTFQGLESLFGLAEGKGNP
;
A
#
# COMPACT_ATOMS: atom_id res chain seq x y z
N MET A 1 -1.96 9.62 14.87
CA MET A 1 -2.99 9.82 13.84
C MET A 1 -2.27 10.43 12.64
N GLU A 2 -1.73 9.58 11.77
CA GLU A 2 -0.96 9.97 10.57
C GLU A 2 -1.82 9.96 9.28
N GLY A 3 -3.08 9.51 9.36
CA GLY A 3 -4.00 9.46 8.20
C GLY A 3 -4.62 10.80 7.79
N ASN A 4 -4.07 11.96 8.19
CA ASN A 4 -4.64 13.27 7.86
C ASN A 4 -3.79 14.11 6.90
N GLU A 5 -2.63 13.60 6.44
CA GLU A 5 -1.73 14.33 5.51
C GLU A 5 -1.38 13.52 4.25
N GLY A 6 -2.38 12.88 3.62
CA GLY A 6 -2.31 12.57 2.18
C GLY A 6 -1.18 11.63 1.73
N ASN A 7 -0.60 10.81 2.60
CA ASN A 7 0.40 9.83 2.20
C ASN A 7 -0.27 8.54 1.68
N HIS A 8 -1.08 8.68 0.64
CA HIS A 8 -1.78 7.57 -0.01
C HIS A 8 -0.81 6.48 -0.49
N ALA A 9 0.43 6.85 -0.78
CA ALA A 9 1.51 5.93 -1.11
C ALA A 9 1.93 5.04 0.08
N LEU A 10 1.95 5.59 1.30
CA LEU A 10 2.15 4.81 2.53
C LEU A 10 0.96 3.87 2.79
N ASP A 11 -0.27 4.30 2.54
CA ASP A 11 -1.46 3.47 2.72
C ASP A 11 -1.47 2.28 1.73
N VAL A 12 -1.14 2.51 0.45
CA VAL A 12 -0.96 1.42 -0.54
C VAL A 12 0.08 0.41 -0.07
N TRP A 13 1.22 0.89 0.45
CA TRP A 13 2.29 0.03 0.91
C TRP A 13 1.89 -0.78 2.16
N LEU A 14 1.24 -0.15 3.14
CA LEU A 14 0.79 -0.83 4.37
C LEU A 14 -0.31 -1.87 4.11
N GLU A 15 -1.23 -1.59 3.18
CA GLU A 15 -2.24 -2.57 2.75
C GLU A 15 -1.61 -3.74 1.99
N ALA A 16 -0.63 -3.48 1.11
CA ALA A 16 0.13 -4.53 0.43
C ALA A 16 0.94 -5.41 1.41
N VAL A 17 1.55 -4.80 2.43
CA VAL A 17 2.24 -5.52 3.52
C VAL A 17 1.26 -6.37 4.34
N SER A 18 0.02 -5.91 4.52
CA SER A 18 -1.04 -6.65 5.22
C SER A 18 -1.58 -7.83 4.40
N LEU A 19 -1.48 -7.75 3.07
CA LEU A 19 -1.85 -8.82 2.13
C LEU A 19 -0.73 -9.84 1.90
N ALA A 20 0.53 -9.48 2.14
CA ALA A 20 1.67 -10.37 1.93
C ALA A 20 1.73 -11.48 2.98
N ASP A 21 1.90 -12.73 2.53
CA ASP A 21 1.94 -13.96 3.34
C ASP A 21 2.94 -13.94 4.52
N ALA A 22 3.89 -12.99 4.55
CA ALA A 22 4.96 -12.91 5.53
C ALA A 22 4.55 -12.32 6.91
N THR A 23 3.42 -11.62 7.02
CA THR A 23 3.05 -10.94 8.28
C THR A 23 2.09 -11.75 9.17
N ALA A 24 1.47 -12.82 8.66
CA ALA A 24 0.45 -13.58 9.38
C ALA A 24 0.85 -15.04 9.63
N ARG A 25 0.79 -15.48 10.89
CA ARG A 25 0.86 -16.91 11.29
C ARG A 25 -0.39 -17.72 10.87
N ARG A 26 -1.32 -17.12 10.12
CA ARG A 26 -2.60 -17.70 9.71
C ARG A 26 -2.92 -17.30 8.26
N PRO A 27 -3.57 -18.18 7.47
CA PRO A 27 -4.06 -17.84 6.14
C PRO A 27 -4.98 -16.60 6.16
N PRO A 28 -5.02 -15.80 5.08
CA PRO A 28 -5.91 -14.65 4.98
C PRO A 28 -7.38 -15.06 5.17
N ASP A 29 -8.13 -14.30 5.97
CA ASP A 29 -9.59 -14.40 6.07
C ASP A 29 -10.23 -13.62 4.92
N ASN A 30 -11.22 -14.19 4.23
CA ASN A 30 -11.89 -13.58 3.08
C ASN A 30 -12.42 -12.17 3.40
N ARG A 31 -12.93 -11.96 4.61
CA ARG A 31 -13.43 -10.65 5.05
C ARG A 31 -12.30 -9.64 5.17
N GLN A 32 -11.19 -10.03 5.78
CA GLN A 32 -10.02 -9.16 5.93
C GLN A 32 -9.40 -8.86 4.56
N THR A 33 -9.25 -9.87 3.69
CA THR A 33 -8.75 -9.71 2.33
C THR A 33 -9.61 -8.74 1.53
N ALA A 34 -10.94 -8.84 1.62
CA ALA A 34 -11.85 -7.93 0.93
C ALA A 34 -11.70 -6.47 1.40
N LEU A 35 -11.52 -6.25 2.71
CA LEU A 35 -11.29 -4.92 3.26
C LEU A 35 -9.95 -4.35 2.79
N CYS A 36 -8.87 -5.14 2.83
CA CYS A 36 -7.56 -4.72 2.36
C CYS A 36 -7.57 -4.39 0.85
N LEU A 37 -8.23 -5.21 0.03
CA LEU A 37 -8.35 -4.94 -1.41
C LEU A 37 -9.19 -3.68 -1.70
N ALA A 38 -10.24 -3.42 -0.92
CA ALA A 38 -11.02 -2.20 -1.03
C ALA A 38 -10.18 -0.97 -0.63
N GLY A 39 -9.46 -1.03 0.49
CA GLY A 39 -8.56 0.03 0.95
C GLY A 39 -7.45 0.32 -0.06
N PHE A 40 -6.81 -0.72 -0.57
CA PHE A 40 -5.81 -0.62 -1.64
C PHE A 40 -6.39 0.06 -2.89
N GLY A 41 -7.60 -0.31 -3.32
CA GLY A 41 -8.29 0.30 -4.46
C GLY A 41 -8.56 1.80 -4.27
N VAL A 42 -8.96 2.22 -3.07
CA VAL A 42 -9.12 3.65 -2.73
C VAL A 42 -7.80 4.39 -2.90
N ALA A 43 -6.74 3.91 -2.25
CA ALA A 43 -5.47 4.61 -2.22
C ALA A 43 -4.81 4.68 -3.62
N CYS A 44 -4.92 3.62 -4.42
CA CYS A 44 -4.48 3.65 -5.82
C CYS A 44 -5.29 4.63 -6.67
N ARG A 45 -6.61 4.73 -6.46
CA ARG A 45 -7.43 5.73 -7.18
C ARG A 45 -7.00 7.16 -6.84
N GLU A 46 -6.70 7.43 -5.57
CA GLU A 46 -6.22 8.74 -5.13
C GLU A 46 -4.84 9.07 -5.74
N LEU A 47 -3.92 8.10 -5.78
CA LEU A 47 -2.64 8.26 -6.47
C LEU A 47 -2.81 8.51 -7.97
N PHE A 48 -3.75 7.84 -8.63
CA PHE A 48 -4.06 8.13 -10.03
C PHE A 48 -4.58 9.57 -10.21
N GLN A 49 -5.46 10.04 -9.32
CA GLN A 49 -5.99 11.41 -9.40
C GLN A 49 -4.91 12.47 -9.17
N ASN A 50 -3.95 12.20 -8.29
CA ASN A 50 -2.90 13.15 -7.93
C ASN A 50 -1.74 13.16 -8.93
N TYR A 51 -1.36 12.00 -9.48
CA TYR A 51 -0.16 11.85 -10.31
C TYR A 51 -0.44 11.41 -11.76
N ASN A 52 -1.70 11.12 -12.11
CA ASN A 52 -2.14 10.64 -13.43
C ASN A 52 -1.33 9.43 -13.95
N THR A 53 -0.82 8.60 -13.05
CA THR A 53 -0.03 7.42 -13.40
C THR A 53 -0.95 6.22 -13.60
N ARG A 54 -1.07 5.77 -14.85
CA ARG A 54 -2.01 4.73 -15.30
C ARG A 54 -1.92 3.42 -14.48
N LEU A 55 -0.73 3.05 -14.03
CA LEU A 55 -0.52 1.85 -13.21
C LEU A 55 -1.42 1.83 -11.96
N PHE A 56 -1.71 2.98 -11.36
CA PHE A 56 -2.54 3.03 -10.16
C PHE A 56 -4.03 2.82 -10.46
N VAL A 57 -4.56 3.29 -11.60
CA VAL A 57 -5.94 2.97 -11.97
C VAL A 57 -6.10 1.51 -12.43
N GLU A 58 -5.05 0.94 -13.04
CA GLU A 58 -4.98 -0.48 -13.34
C GLU A 58 -5.01 -1.32 -12.06
N ALA A 59 -4.22 -0.95 -11.05
CA ALA A 59 -4.16 -1.63 -9.77
C ALA A 59 -5.47 -1.52 -8.96
N CYS A 60 -6.16 -0.37 -9.08
CA CYS A 60 -7.52 -0.19 -8.55
C CYS A 60 -8.51 -1.19 -9.19
N GLY A 61 -8.46 -1.35 -10.51
CA GLY A 61 -9.24 -2.36 -11.23
C GLY A 61 -8.89 -3.79 -10.84
N ALA A 62 -7.59 -4.10 -10.76
CA ALA A 62 -7.08 -5.42 -10.36
C ALA A 62 -7.53 -5.82 -8.95
N ALA A 63 -7.42 -4.92 -7.97
CA ALA A 63 -7.88 -5.16 -6.61
C ALA A 63 -9.39 -5.40 -6.52
N SER A 64 -10.16 -4.68 -7.35
CA SER A 64 -11.59 -4.87 -7.47
C SER A 64 -11.96 -6.23 -8.05
N ASP A 65 -11.30 -6.63 -9.14
CA ASP A 65 -11.54 -7.90 -9.82
C ASP A 65 -11.22 -9.11 -8.92
N LEU A 66 -10.14 -9.01 -8.12
CA LEU A 66 -9.83 -10.02 -7.10
C LEU A 66 -10.82 -10.00 -5.94
N GLY A 67 -11.13 -8.82 -5.41
CA GLY A 67 -11.99 -8.67 -4.24
C GLY A 67 -13.40 -9.20 -4.50
N LEU A 68 -13.97 -8.91 -5.68
CA LEU A 68 -15.31 -9.36 -6.07
C LEU A 68 -15.41 -10.88 -6.29
N ARG A 69 -14.28 -11.58 -6.44
CA ARG A 69 -14.22 -13.05 -6.54
C ARG A 69 -14.23 -13.74 -5.17
N LEU A 70 -14.03 -13.01 -4.08
CA LEU A 70 -14.05 -13.58 -2.73
C LEU A 70 -15.47 -14.00 -2.33
N PRO A 71 -15.63 -15.17 -1.68
CA PRO A 71 -16.92 -15.60 -1.19
C PRO A 71 -17.31 -14.82 0.07
N TYR A 72 -18.62 -14.65 0.28
CA TYR A 72 -19.20 -14.04 1.49
C TYR A 72 -18.78 -12.58 1.75
N LEU A 73 -18.63 -11.78 0.69
CA LEU A 73 -18.41 -10.34 0.79
C LEU A 73 -19.52 -9.64 1.56
N ASP A 74 -19.14 -8.79 2.51
CA ASP A 74 -20.09 -7.87 3.13
C ASP A 74 -20.55 -6.80 2.12
N THR A 75 -21.74 -6.24 2.35
CA THR A 75 -22.37 -5.28 1.44
C THR A 75 -21.54 -4.03 1.21
N LYS A 76 -20.80 -3.57 2.24
CA LYS A 76 -20.00 -2.36 2.18
C LYS A 76 -18.74 -2.59 1.35
N ALA A 77 -18.02 -3.69 1.60
CA ALA A 77 -16.84 -4.09 0.81
C ALA A 77 -17.22 -4.30 -0.65
N LYS A 78 -18.32 -5.02 -0.92
CA LYS A 78 -18.81 -5.23 -2.29
C LYS A 78 -19.10 -3.91 -3.00
N ARG A 79 -19.75 -2.95 -2.32
CA ARG A 79 -20.05 -1.63 -2.90
C ARG A 79 -18.78 -0.90 -3.34
N PHE A 80 -17.78 -0.79 -2.45
CA PHE A 80 -16.53 -0.10 -2.77
C PHE A 80 -15.78 -0.78 -3.91
N LEU A 81 -15.64 -2.11 -3.87
CA LEU A 81 -14.99 -2.87 -4.94
C LEU A 81 -15.71 -2.68 -6.29
N SER A 82 -17.05 -2.65 -6.30
CA SER A 82 -17.80 -2.36 -7.54
C SER A 82 -17.61 -0.92 -8.04
N GLU A 83 -17.54 0.07 -7.14
CA GLU A 83 -17.27 1.47 -7.51
C GLU A 83 -15.85 1.63 -8.10
N HIS A 84 -14.86 0.97 -7.50
CA HIS A 84 -13.48 0.94 -7.98
C HIS A 84 -13.37 0.26 -9.36
N GLN A 85 -14.04 -0.88 -9.52
CA GLN A 85 -14.13 -1.55 -10.81
C GLN A 85 -14.73 -0.64 -11.88
N ALA A 86 -15.86 0.01 -11.59
CA ALA A 86 -16.53 0.92 -12.53
C ALA A 86 -15.64 2.11 -12.90
N ALA A 87 -14.91 2.68 -11.93
CA ALA A 87 -13.94 3.75 -12.18
C ALA A 87 -12.81 3.28 -13.11
N ALA A 88 -12.25 2.09 -12.89
CA ALA A 88 -11.23 1.53 -13.77
C ALA A 88 -11.78 1.25 -15.18
N ARG A 89 -13.02 0.75 -15.31
CA ARG A 89 -13.68 0.55 -16.61
C ARG A 89 -13.90 1.86 -17.36
N ALA A 90 -14.21 2.96 -16.65
CA ALA A 90 -14.37 4.28 -17.26
C ALA A 90 -13.07 4.78 -17.90
N GLU A 91 -11.91 4.39 -17.35
CA GLU A 91 -10.58 4.67 -17.91
C GLU A 91 -10.14 3.64 -18.98
N GLY A 92 -11.04 2.74 -19.40
CA GLY A 92 -10.76 1.74 -20.43
C GLY A 92 -9.90 0.57 -19.95
N ILE A 93 -9.82 0.33 -18.64
CA ILE A 93 -9.10 -0.83 -18.10
C ILE A 93 -9.98 -2.07 -18.23
N GLU A 94 -9.44 -3.15 -18.83
CA GLU A 94 -10.14 -4.43 -19.00
C GLU A 94 -10.07 -5.33 -17.76
N GLU A 95 -10.89 -6.37 -17.71
CA GLU A 95 -10.91 -7.31 -16.58
C GLU A 95 -9.60 -8.09 -16.46
N PHE A 96 -9.10 -8.16 -15.23
CA PHE A 96 -7.92 -8.94 -14.93
C PHE A 96 -8.27 -10.39 -14.58
N THR A 97 -7.46 -11.31 -15.10
CA THR A 97 -7.38 -12.64 -14.51
C THR A 97 -6.77 -12.56 -13.10
N PRO A 98 -7.05 -13.50 -12.18
CA PRO A 98 -6.52 -13.44 -10.83
C PRO A 98 -4.98 -13.33 -10.77
N ALA A 99 -4.28 -14.06 -11.64
CA ALA A 99 -2.81 -14.01 -11.70
C ALA A 99 -2.30 -12.63 -12.15
N ASN A 100 -2.91 -12.05 -13.19
CA ASN A 100 -2.52 -10.72 -13.67
C ASN A 100 -2.88 -9.63 -12.66
N ALA A 101 -4.00 -9.78 -11.95
CA ALA A 101 -4.40 -8.85 -10.92
C ALA A 101 -3.40 -8.83 -9.75
N LEU A 102 -2.96 -10.00 -9.28
CA LEU A 102 -1.94 -10.10 -8.23
C LEU A 102 -0.62 -9.44 -8.66
N LYS A 103 -0.20 -9.68 -9.91
CA LYS A 103 1.01 -9.06 -10.46
C LYS A 103 0.88 -7.52 -10.52
N CYS A 104 -0.26 -7.01 -10.99
CA CYS A 104 -0.52 -5.58 -11.09
C CYS A 104 -0.53 -4.91 -9.69
N ILE A 105 -1.15 -5.54 -8.70
CA ILE A 105 -1.12 -5.08 -7.30
C ILE A 105 0.31 -5.00 -6.78
N GLN A 106 1.14 -6.02 -7.05
CA GLN A 106 2.54 -6.03 -6.64
C GLN A 106 3.34 -4.89 -7.28
N GLU A 107 3.18 -4.68 -8.59
CA GLU A 107 3.86 -3.61 -9.32
C GLU A 107 3.45 -2.21 -8.81
N ALA A 108 2.16 -2.00 -8.54
CA ALA A 108 1.67 -0.75 -7.99
C ALA A 108 2.12 -0.51 -6.54
N ALA A 109 2.27 -1.56 -5.72
CA ALA A 109 2.82 -1.43 -4.39
C ALA A 109 4.29 -0.98 -4.41
N ILE A 110 5.09 -1.49 -5.36
CA ILE A 110 6.48 -1.05 -5.57
C ILE A 110 6.51 0.41 -6.04
N ALA A 111 5.70 0.75 -7.05
CA ALA A 111 5.64 2.11 -7.57
C ALA A 111 5.16 3.13 -6.53
N ALA A 112 4.21 2.76 -5.67
CA ALA A 112 3.77 3.60 -4.57
C ALA A 112 4.89 3.81 -3.54
N HIS A 113 5.63 2.76 -3.19
CA HIS A 113 6.79 2.89 -2.30
C HIS A 113 7.85 3.86 -2.88
N ASP A 114 8.17 3.73 -4.17
CA ASP A 114 9.14 4.60 -4.83
C ASP A 114 8.63 6.05 -4.93
N GLN A 115 7.34 6.25 -5.22
CA GLN A 115 6.71 7.58 -5.23
C GLN A 115 6.75 8.22 -3.83
N ARG A 116 6.47 7.46 -2.77
CA ARG A 116 6.59 7.93 -1.38
C ARG A 116 8.01 8.42 -1.09
N GLU A 117 9.02 7.64 -1.46
CA GLU A 117 10.42 8.02 -1.24
C GLU A 117 10.81 9.28 -2.03
N ALA A 118 10.27 9.44 -3.24
CA ALA A 118 10.48 10.65 -4.06
C ALA A 118 9.75 11.88 -3.50
N ASP A 119 8.61 11.71 -2.82
CA ASP A 119 7.83 12.80 -2.23
C ASP A 119 8.34 13.21 -0.83
N LEU A 120 9.32 12.50 -0.27
CA LEU A 120 9.97 12.91 0.96
C LEU A 120 10.71 14.24 0.72
N GLN A 121 10.40 15.25 1.54
CA GLN A 121 11.10 16.52 1.51
C GLN A 121 12.58 16.32 1.85
N ASP A 122 13.48 17.11 1.25
CA ASP A 122 14.95 16.98 1.39
C ASP A 122 15.48 16.95 2.83
N TRP A 123 14.71 17.42 3.81
CA TRP A 123 15.08 17.40 5.23
C TRP A 123 14.71 16.11 5.97
N VAL A 124 13.94 15.21 5.34
CA VAL A 124 13.62 13.90 5.92
C VAL A 124 14.83 12.97 5.67
N PRO A 125 15.55 12.54 6.71
CA PRO A 125 16.70 11.67 6.54
C PRO A 125 16.26 10.30 6.02
N SER A 126 17.06 9.69 5.12
CA SER A 126 16.82 8.31 4.69
C SER A 126 16.85 7.38 5.90
N ALA A 127 16.03 6.32 5.86
CA ALA A 127 16.05 5.28 6.89
C ALA A 127 17.46 4.68 7.10
N LYS A 128 18.29 4.67 6.06
CA LYS A 128 19.70 4.21 6.12
C LYS A 128 20.63 5.15 6.87
N ASP A 129 20.25 6.42 6.98
CA ASP A 129 21.05 7.48 7.59
C ASP A 129 20.60 7.79 9.03
N LEU A 130 19.57 7.09 9.53
CA LEU A 130 19.12 7.21 10.91
C LEU A 130 20.20 6.70 11.86
N THR A 131 20.76 7.59 12.66
CA THR A 131 21.68 7.23 13.74
C THR A 131 20.93 7.30 15.07
N PHE A 132 20.90 6.20 15.82
CA PHE A 132 20.24 6.11 17.13
C PHE A 132 21.12 6.64 18.27
N GLN A 133 22.15 7.43 17.96
CA GLN A 133 23.18 7.86 18.89
C GLN A 133 22.63 8.63 20.11
N GLY A 134 21.58 9.43 19.91
CA GLY A 134 20.89 10.09 21.02
C GLY A 134 20.22 9.10 21.98
N LEU A 135 19.64 8.03 21.44
CA LEU A 135 19.03 6.96 22.23
C LEU A 135 20.11 6.11 22.92
N GLU A 136 21.18 5.76 22.20
CA GLU A 136 22.35 5.07 22.76
C GLU A 136 22.95 5.86 23.93
N SER A 137 23.01 7.19 23.83
CA SER A 137 23.51 8.07 24.90
C SER A 137 22.60 8.05 26.14
N LEU A 138 21.28 7.99 25.95
CA LEU A 138 20.32 7.91 27.06
C LEU A 138 20.41 6.58 27.82
N PHE A 139 20.80 5.49 27.14
CA PHE A 139 20.95 4.17 27.76
C PHE A 139 22.40 3.82 28.10
N GLY A 140 23.36 4.75 27.91
CA GLY A 140 24.78 4.50 28.18
C GLY A 140 25.41 3.42 27.28
N LEU A 141 24.84 3.21 26.09
CA LEU A 141 25.26 2.20 25.12
C LEU A 141 26.35 2.69 24.17
N ALA A 142 26.68 3.99 24.20
CA ALA A 142 27.79 4.54 23.42
C ALA A 142 29.11 3.96 23.93
N GLU A 143 29.62 2.93 23.24
CA GLU A 143 30.88 2.29 23.61
C GLU A 143 32.00 3.31 23.72
N GLY A 144 32.70 3.25 24.85
CA GLY A 144 33.86 4.05 25.15
C GLY A 144 34.90 3.91 24.05
N LYS A 145 35.12 5.01 23.32
CA LYS A 145 36.46 5.31 22.81
C LYS A 145 37.34 5.60 24.02
N GLY A 146 37.96 4.54 24.54
CA GLY A 146 39.16 4.67 25.35
C GLY A 146 40.17 5.53 24.59
N ASN A 147 40.64 6.58 25.24
CA ASN A 147 41.70 7.46 24.79
C ASN A 147 42.54 7.79 26.04
N PRO A 148 43.87 7.92 25.98
CA PRO A 148 44.86 7.43 25.00
C PRO A 148 45.66 6.21 25.49
#